data_AF-A0A2W7IZ56-F1
#
_entry.id   AF-A0A2W7IZ56-F1
#
_cell.length_a   1.000
_cell.length_b   1.000
_cell.length_c   1.000
_cell.angle_alpha   90.00
_cell.angle_beta   90.00
_cell.angle_gamma   90.00
#
_symmetry.space_group_name_H-M   'P 1'
#
loop_
_entity.id
_entity.type
_entity.pdbx_description
1 polymer ?
#
loop_
_entity_poly.entity_id
_entity_poly.type
_entity_poly.pdbx_seq_one_letter_code
_entity_poly.pdbx_strand_id
1 'polypeptide(L)'
;MDESWVVVAKYPYSSEAQIYKGRLEAEGIQVHLQDEYTIDTDPLMSHAIGGVKLKVRKEDEDFALEILEKMPKFSLTNEGEKIHCPKCNSSKIDYFTTIHDLKTFLAFLGSWIVAALPFYAAYEYRCANCKTKFKKL
;
A
#
# COMPACT_ATOMS: atom_id res chain seq x y z
N MET A 1 -7.10 -28.72 -20.49
CA MET A 1 -6.25 -27.60 -20.93
C MET A 1 -5.54 -27.07 -19.69
N ASP A 2 -4.23 -26.86 -19.77
CA ASP A 2 -3.46 -26.25 -18.69
C ASP A 2 -3.77 -24.74 -18.69
N GLU A 3 -4.67 -24.30 -17.81
CA GLU A 3 -4.90 -22.87 -17.59
C GLU A 3 -3.65 -22.31 -16.91
N SER A 4 -2.66 -21.91 -17.70
CA SER A 4 -1.41 -21.38 -17.17
C SER A 4 -1.69 -20.03 -16.50
N TRP A 5 -1.76 -20.02 -15.18
CA TRP A 5 -1.84 -18.80 -14.38
C TRP A 5 -0.46 -18.14 -14.30
N VAL A 6 -0.39 -16.86 -14.63
CA VAL A 6 0.85 -16.06 -14.62
C VAL A 6 0.78 -14.99 -13.54
N VAL A 7 1.91 -14.67 -12.93
CA VAL A 7 2.00 -13.61 -11.90
C VAL A 7 2.27 -12.27 -12.58
N VAL A 8 1.34 -11.33 -12.44
CA VAL A 8 1.47 -9.97 -13.03
C VAL A 8 1.92 -8.91 -12.03
N ALA A 9 1.68 -9.13 -10.73
CA ALA A 9 2.10 -8.23 -9.67
C ALA A 9 2.33 -8.97 -8.34
N LYS A 10 3.07 -8.32 -7.43
CA LYS A 10 3.30 -8.80 -6.06
C LYS A 10 3.08 -7.66 -5.10
N TYR A 11 2.35 -7.90 -4.02
CA TYR A 11 2.04 -6.91 -3.00
C TYR A 11 2.44 -7.41 -1.62
N PRO A 12 2.94 -6.55 -0.73
CA PRO A 12 3.37 -6.96 0.60
C PRO A 12 2.22 -7.54 1.44
N TYR A 13 0.99 -7.06 1.28
CA TYR A 13 -0.15 -7.49 2.11
C TYR A 13 -1.40 -7.77 1.28
N SER A 14 -2.29 -8.61 1.81
CA SER A 14 -3.58 -8.96 1.19
C SER A 14 -4.46 -7.73 0.96
N SER A 15 -4.44 -6.78 1.89
CA SER A 15 -5.23 -5.54 1.82
C SER A 15 -4.95 -4.76 0.54
N GLU A 16 -3.68 -4.60 0.18
CA GLU A 16 -3.29 -3.96 -1.07
C GLU A 16 -3.66 -4.84 -2.28
N ALA A 17 -3.34 -6.14 -2.23
CA ALA A 17 -3.64 -7.07 -3.31
C ALA A 17 -5.13 -7.15 -3.67
N GLN A 18 -6.02 -7.07 -2.69
CA GLN A 18 -7.48 -7.09 -2.85
C GLN A 18 -8.00 -5.85 -3.59
N ILE A 19 -7.37 -4.68 -3.39
CA ILE A 19 -7.72 -3.46 -4.15
C ILE A 19 -7.46 -3.67 -5.64
N TYR A 20 -6.28 -4.19 -5.99
CA TYR A 20 -5.92 -4.43 -7.38
C TYR A 20 -6.72 -5.58 -8.00
N LYS A 21 -7.02 -6.63 -7.24
CA LYS A 21 -7.94 -7.69 -7.63
C LYS A 21 -9.31 -7.11 -8.02
N GLY A 22 -9.91 -6.31 -7.13
CA GLY A 22 -11.22 -5.71 -7.38
C GLY A 22 -11.27 -4.85 -8.64
N ARG A 23 -10.16 -4.15 -8.97
CA ARG A 23 -10.08 -3.42 -10.24
C ARG A 23 -10.07 -4.35 -11.45
N LEU A 24 -9.19 -5.34 -11.45
CA LEU A 24 -9.05 -6.24 -12.60
C LEU A 24 -10.35 -7.03 -12.83
N GLU A 25 -11.00 -7.48 -11.74
CA GLU A 25 -12.30 -8.14 -11.81
C GLU A 25 -13.41 -7.21 -12.32
N ALA A 26 -13.35 -5.90 -12.05
CA ALA A 26 -14.29 -4.92 -12.61
C ALA A 26 -14.15 -4.77 -14.14
N GLU A 27 -12.98 -5.10 -14.70
CA GLU A 27 -12.73 -5.15 -16.15
C GLU A 27 -13.00 -6.56 -16.73
N GLY A 28 -13.53 -7.48 -15.91
CA GLY A 28 -13.88 -8.85 -16.30
C GLY A 28 -12.73 -9.87 -16.25
N ILE A 29 -11.57 -9.49 -15.74
CA ILE A 29 -10.39 -10.38 -15.66
C ILE A 29 -10.49 -11.25 -14.41
N GLN A 30 -10.31 -12.56 -14.58
CA GLN A 30 -10.27 -13.48 -13.45
C GLN A 30 -8.93 -13.39 -12.71
N VAL A 31 -8.97 -13.15 -11.40
CA VAL A 31 -7.77 -12.97 -10.57
C VAL A 31 -7.70 -14.01 -9.46
N HIS A 32 -6.51 -14.56 -9.24
CA HIS A 32 -6.20 -15.42 -8.11
C HIS A 32 -5.05 -14.82 -7.28
N LEU A 33 -5.26 -14.67 -5.97
CA LEU A 33 -4.23 -14.22 -5.05
C LEU A 33 -3.57 -15.42 -4.39
N GLN A 34 -2.31 -15.66 -4.71
CA GLN A 34 -1.52 -16.69 -4.07
C GLN A 34 -0.81 -16.11 -2.84
N ASP A 35 -0.75 -16.90 -1.77
CA ASP A 35 -0.11 -16.59 -0.47
C ASP A 35 -0.85 -15.57 0.42
N GLU A 36 -2.07 -15.15 0.07
CA GLU A 36 -2.84 -14.15 0.85
C GLU A 36 -3.12 -14.61 2.29
N TYR A 37 -3.64 -15.82 2.47
CA TYR A 37 -4.00 -16.33 3.80
C TYR A 37 -2.77 -16.64 4.66
N THR A 38 -1.66 -17.04 4.05
CA THR A 38 -0.41 -17.26 4.76
C THR A 38 0.13 -15.95 5.31
N ILE A 39 0.11 -14.89 4.50
CA ILE A 39 0.55 -13.55 4.92
C ILE A 39 -0.43 -12.94 5.94
N ASP A 40 -1.73 -13.21 5.83
CA ASP A 40 -2.71 -12.76 6.83
C ASP A 40 -2.52 -13.44 8.19
N THR A 41 -2.11 -14.72 8.16
CA THR A 41 -1.83 -15.48 9.38
C THR A 41 -0.50 -15.05 10.01
N ASP A 42 0.53 -14.83 9.20
CA ASP A 42 1.84 -14.35 9.64
C ASP A 42 2.37 -13.21 8.76
N PRO A 43 2.03 -11.95 9.09
CA PRO A 43 2.46 -10.79 8.31
C PRO A 43 3.97 -10.59 8.29
N LEU A 44 4.70 -11.13 9.27
CA LEU A 44 6.17 -11.01 9.33
C LEU A 44 6.85 -11.82 8.21
N MET A 45 6.16 -12.84 7.68
CA MET A 45 6.68 -13.70 6.63
C MET A 45 6.51 -13.11 5.22
N SER A 46 5.79 -12.00 5.06
CA SER A 46 5.54 -11.38 3.74
C SER A 46 6.81 -11.20 2.91
N HIS A 47 7.87 -10.62 3.51
CA HIS A 47 9.13 -10.40 2.80
C HIS A 47 9.88 -11.69 2.46
N ALA A 48 9.77 -12.72 3.30
CA ALA A 48 10.40 -14.02 3.05
C ALA A 48 9.70 -14.81 1.94
N ILE A 49 8.37 -14.69 1.85
CA ILE A 49 7.54 -15.36 0.84
C ILE A 49 7.55 -14.59 -0.49
N GLY A 50 7.85 -13.29 -0.45
CA GLY A 50 7.87 -12.39 -1.60
C GLY A 50 6.54 -11.70 -1.86
N GLY A 51 5.70 -11.56 -0.83
CA GLY A 51 4.39 -10.94 -0.89
C GLY A 51 3.29 -11.83 -1.48
N VAL A 52 2.07 -11.30 -1.46
CA VAL A 52 0.89 -11.86 -2.12
C VAL A 52 1.08 -11.73 -3.62
N LYS A 53 1.03 -12.85 -4.34
CA LYS A 53 1.22 -12.89 -5.80
C LYS A 53 -0.14 -12.78 -6.48
N LEU A 54 -0.34 -11.70 -7.23
CA LEU A 54 -1.54 -11.50 -8.04
C LEU A 54 -1.38 -12.22 -9.37
N LYS A 55 -2.23 -13.22 -9.61
CA LYS A 55 -2.22 -14.03 -10.83
C LYS A 55 -3.46 -13.82 -11.68
N VAL A 56 -3.25 -13.86 -12.99
CA VAL A 56 -4.31 -13.86 -14.02
C VAL A 56 -4.09 -15.02 -14.98
N ARG A 57 -5.08 -15.29 -15.84
CA ARG A 57 -4.91 -16.21 -16.95
C ARG A 57 -3.88 -15.64 -17.93
N LYS A 58 -3.06 -16.51 -18.54
CA LYS A 58 -2.04 -16.08 -19.51
C LYS A 58 -2.60 -15.29 -20.70
N GLU A 59 -3.84 -15.57 -21.09
CA GLU A 59 -4.54 -14.82 -22.15
C GLU A 59 -4.85 -13.36 -21.77
N ASP A 60 -4.94 -13.06 -20.47
CA ASP A 60 -5.27 -11.73 -19.95
C ASP A 60 -4.01 -10.96 -19.47
N GLU A 61 -2.81 -11.53 -19.62
CA GLU A 61 -1.56 -10.98 -19.06
C GLU A 61 -1.30 -9.53 -19.50
N ASP A 62 -1.30 -9.30 -20.82
CA ASP A 62 -1.01 -7.98 -21.41
C ASP A 62 -2.06 -6.95 -20.99
N PHE A 63 -3.34 -7.33 -21.01
CA PHE A 63 -4.44 -6.44 -20.65
C PHE A 63 -4.43 -6.10 -19.16
N ALA A 64 -4.16 -7.10 -18.30
CA ALA A 64 -4.01 -6.89 -16.87
C ALA A 64 -2.85 -5.92 -16.56
N LEU A 65 -1.70 -6.08 -17.21
CA LEU A 65 -0.57 -5.19 -17.04
C LEU A 65 -0.91 -3.75 -17.47
N GLU A 66 -1.60 -3.56 -18.59
CA GLU A 66 -2.03 -2.24 -19.05
C GLU A 66 -2.93 -1.53 -18.02
N ILE A 67 -3.87 -2.25 -17.41
CA ILE A 67 -4.76 -1.72 -16.37
C ILE A 67 -3.96 -1.34 -15.12
N LEU A 68 -3.05 -2.22 -14.68
CA LEU A 68 -2.21 -1.99 -13.51
C LEU A 68 -1.26 -0.80 -13.68
N GLU A 69 -0.75 -0.55 -14.88
CA GLU A 69 0.12 0.60 -15.17
C GLU A 69 -0.62 1.94 -15.11
N LYS A 70 -1.89 1.96 -15.50
CA LYS A 70 -2.75 3.16 -15.44
C LYS A 70 -3.13 3.54 -14.00
N MET A 71 -2.96 2.62 -13.05
CA MET A 71 -3.28 2.92 -11.65
C MET A 71 -2.30 3.93 -11.03
N PRO A 72 -2.83 4.89 -10.26
CA PRO A 72 -1.99 5.83 -9.54
C PRO A 72 -1.22 5.10 -8.44
N LYS A 73 0.10 4.96 -8.62
CA LYS A 73 1.03 4.39 -7.61
C LYS A 73 1.28 5.32 -6.41
N PHE A 74 0.58 6.45 -6.31
CA PHE A 74 0.88 7.52 -5.36
C PHE A 74 -0.38 7.99 -4.65
N SER A 75 -0.13 8.59 -3.49
CA SER A 75 -1.09 9.19 -2.59
C SER A 75 -2.04 10.15 -3.29
N LEU A 76 -3.31 9.79 -3.31
CA LEU A 76 -4.41 10.66 -3.73
C LEU A 76 -5.01 11.37 -2.53
N THR A 77 -5.61 12.54 -2.75
CA THR A 77 -6.47 13.21 -1.78
C THR A 77 -7.79 12.44 -1.61
N ASN A 78 -8.62 12.87 -0.65
CA ASN A 78 -9.95 12.27 -0.47
C ASN A 78 -10.86 12.49 -1.68
N GLU A 79 -10.56 13.51 -2.50
CA GLU A 79 -11.25 13.83 -3.75
C GLU A 79 -10.64 13.11 -4.97
N GLY A 80 -9.61 12.28 -4.79
CA GLY A 80 -8.95 11.54 -5.86
C GLY A 80 -7.89 12.33 -6.63
N GLU A 81 -7.49 13.50 -6.15
CA GLU A 81 -6.46 14.33 -6.79
C GLU A 81 -5.06 13.94 -6.32
N LYS A 82 -4.03 14.11 -7.17
CA LYS A 82 -2.65 13.83 -6.76
C LYS A 82 -2.17 14.88 -5.78
N ILE A 83 -1.58 14.46 -4.66
CA ILE A 83 -0.98 15.41 -3.71
C ILE A 83 0.34 15.90 -4.27
N HIS A 84 0.47 17.22 -4.46
CA HIS A 84 1.68 17.84 -4.95
C HIS A 84 2.49 18.46 -3.80
N CYS A 85 3.81 18.29 -3.86
CA CYS A 85 4.70 18.96 -2.91
C CYS A 85 4.69 20.48 -3.15
N PRO A 86 4.44 21.32 -2.13
CA PRO A 86 4.41 22.78 -2.29
C PRO A 86 5.76 23.39 -2.70
N LYS A 87 6.87 22.67 -2.52
CA LYS A 87 8.22 23.16 -2.82
C LYS A 87 8.74 22.74 -4.20
N CYS A 88 8.43 21.52 -4.65
CA CYS A 88 9.02 20.96 -5.87
C CYS A 88 7.99 20.37 -6.85
N ASN A 89 6.70 20.51 -6.55
CA ASN A 89 5.57 20.02 -7.34
C ASN A 89 5.56 18.50 -7.65
N SER A 90 6.44 17.72 -7.03
CA SER A 90 6.47 16.26 -7.14
C SER A 90 5.19 15.66 -6.56
N SER A 91 4.60 14.70 -7.27
CA SER A 91 3.47 13.89 -6.80
C SER A 91 3.89 12.68 -5.93
N LYS A 92 5.20 12.45 -5.80
CA LYS A 92 5.76 11.40 -4.93
C LYS A 92 5.83 11.90 -3.49
N ILE A 93 4.78 11.66 -2.73
CA ILE A 93 4.66 12.04 -1.32
C ILE A 93 4.55 10.77 -0.48
N ASP A 94 5.36 10.70 0.57
CA ASP A 94 5.35 9.61 1.54
C ASP A 94 4.61 10.08 2.81
N TYR A 95 3.97 9.15 3.51
CA TYR A 95 3.36 9.38 4.81
C TYR A 95 4.20 8.74 5.90
N PHE A 96 4.51 9.50 6.95
CA PHE A 96 5.23 8.97 8.10
C PHE A 96 4.53 9.36 9.39
N THR A 97 4.52 8.41 10.33
CA THR A 97 4.28 8.73 11.74
C THR A 97 5.54 9.34 12.32
N THR A 98 5.41 10.42 13.08
CA THR A 98 6.56 11.02 13.75
C THR A 98 6.34 11.17 15.24
N ILE A 99 7.41 10.90 16.00
CA ILE A 99 7.51 11.08 17.43
C ILE A 99 8.47 12.25 17.66
N HIS A 100 7.94 13.48 17.65
CA HIS A 100 8.74 14.69 17.87
C HIS A 100 8.43 15.38 19.20
N ASP A 101 7.37 14.98 19.92
CA ASP A 101 6.95 15.60 21.17
C ASP A 101 7.13 14.64 22.35
N LEU A 102 7.56 15.18 23.50
CA LEU A 102 7.73 14.45 24.76
C LEU A 102 6.40 13.82 25.20
N LYS A 103 5.27 14.43 24.84
CA LYS A 103 3.92 13.85 25.04
C LYS A 103 3.71 12.57 24.24
N THR A 104 4.13 12.53 22.97
CA THR A 104 4.03 11.32 22.12
C THR A 104 4.99 10.24 22.59
N PHE A 105 6.17 10.61 23.10
CA PHE A 105 7.11 9.68 23.73
C PHE A 105 6.58 9.09 25.05
N LEU A 106 6.03 9.92 25.94
CA LEU A 106 5.41 9.46 27.20
C LEU A 106 4.16 8.61 26.94
N ALA A 107 3.35 8.93 25.92
CA ALA A 107 2.23 8.11 25.50
C ALA A 107 2.67 6.74 24.95
N PHE A 108 3.78 6.70 24.20
CA PHE A 108 4.38 5.45 23.72
C PHE A 108 4.87 4.58 24.88
N LEU A 109 5.54 5.15 25.88
CA LEU A 109 5.95 4.43 27.10
C LEU A 109 4.76 3.96 27.93
N GLY A 110 3.71 4.78 28.05
CA GLY A 110 2.48 4.43 28.75
C GLY A 110 1.68 3.31 28.06
N SER A 111 1.73 3.24 26.72
CA SER A 111 1.05 2.20 25.92
C SER A 111 1.58 0.79 26.23
N TRP A 112 2.87 0.65 26.57
CA TRP A 112 3.46 -0.62 27.01
C TRP A 112 2.86 -1.14 28.34
N ILE A 113 2.46 -0.24 29.24
CA ILE A 113 1.89 -0.60 30.55
C ILE A 113 0.43 -1.04 30.41
N VAL A 114 -0.31 -0.46 29.45
CA VAL A 114 -1.75 -0.70 29.29
C VAL A 114 -2.04 -1.79 28.23
N ALA A 115 -1.00 -2.31 27.54
CA ALA A 115 -1.14 -3.19 26.37
C ALA A 115 -2.18 -2.68 25.36
N ALA A 116 -2.39 -1.36 25.35
CA ALA A 116 -3.42 -0.74 24.56
C ALA A 116 -2.77 -0.09 23.35
N LEU A 117 -3.40 -0.33 22.21
CA LEU A 117 -3.01 0.15 20.89
C LEU A 117 -2.58 1.62 20.93
N PRO A 118 -1.63 2.06 20.08
CA PRO A 118 -1.16 3.43 20.06
C PRO A 118 -2.33 4.40 19.81
N PHE A 119 -2.81 5.06 20.86
CA PHE A 119 -3.96 5.97 20.80
C PHE A 119 -3.68 7.29 20.07
N TYR A 120 -2.42 7.62 19.81
CA TYR A 120 -2.04 8.87 19.17
C TYR A 120 -0.92 8.67 18.15
N ALA A 121 -1.28 8.71 16.86
CA ALA A 121 -0.34 8.71 15.75
C ALA A 121 -0.51 10.01 14.95
N ALA A 122 0.48 10.91 15.05
CA ALA A 122 0.54 12.10 14.21
C ALA A 122 1.19 11.74 12.87
N TYR A 123 0.43 11.91 11.79
CA TYR A 123 0.89 11.68 10.43
C TYR A 123 1.36 12.99 9.80
N GLU A 124 2.56 12.98 9.20
CA GLU A 124 3.09 14.10 8.42
C GLU A 124 3.38 13.67 6.98
N TYR A 125 3.17 14.58 6.02
CA TYR A 125 3.51 14.36 4.62
C TYR A 125 4.98 14.71 4.42
N ARG A 126 5.73 13.86 3.73
CA ARG A 126 7.12 14.12 3.35
C ARG A 126 7.29 13.89 1.87
N CYS A 127 7.80 14.87 1.14
CA CYS A 127 8.10 14.67 -0.27
C CYS A 127 9.28 13.69 -0.44
N ALA A 128 9.12 12.67 -1.28
CA ALA A 128 10.17 11.69 -1.56
C ALA A 128 11.40 12.33 -2.23
N ASN A 129 11.18 13.37 -3.04
CA ASN A 129 12.20 14.06 -3.84
C ASN A 129 12.96 15.13 -3.01
N CYS A 130 12.26 16.18 -2.55
CA CYS A 130 12.91 17.30 -1.86
C CYS A 130 12.94 17.17 -0.33
N LYS A 131 12.42 16.06 0.23
CA LYS A 131 12.34 15.76 1.67
C LYS A 131 11.60 16.80 2.53
N THR A 132 10.90 17.75 1.90
CA THR A 132 10.13 18.78 2.61
C THR A 132 8.96 18.13 3.33
N LYS A 133 8.83 18.44 4.62
CA LYS A 133 7.72 18.02 5.46
C LYS A 133 6.62 19.07 5.43
N PHE A 134 5.36 18.63 5.30
CA PHE A 134 4.20 19.52 5.36
C PHE A 134 3.02 18.77 5.98
N LYS A 135 2.09 19.52 6.56
CA LYS A 135 0.81 18.99 7.04
C LYS A 135 -0.23 19.16 5.93
N LYS A 136 -1.30 18.36 5.95
CA LYS A 136 -2.45 18.58 5.08
C LYS A 136 -2.90 20.03 5.28
N LEU A 137 -2.93 20.82 4.21
CA LEU A 137 -3.54 22.15 4.19
C LEU A 137 -5.05 22.01 4.33
#